data_AF-A0A7H4MVJ6-F1
#
_entry.id   AF-A0A7H4MVJ6-F1
#
_cell.length_a   1.000
_cell.length_b   1.000
_cell.length_c   1.000
_cell.angle_alpha   90.00
_cell.angle_beta   90.00
_cell.angle_gamma   90.00
#
_symmetry.space_group_name_H-M   'P 1'
#
loop_
_entity.id
_entity.type
_entity.pdbx_description
1 polymer ?
#
loop_
_entity_poly.entity_id
_entity_poly.type
_entity_poly.pdbx_seq_one_letter_code
_entity_poly.pdbx_strand_id
1 'polypeptide(L)'
;MNYCSLDVPYTRITEHKYFSPWESHEGSVCYKEYSRECGEKDIPYYPIRQMGEMALLDKYLSLAENEKNMTFVGRLGTYRYLDMDVTIAEALNTADKYLSSLSSNESMPVFTVSVR
;
A
#
# COMPACT_ATOMS: atom_id res chain seq x y z
N MET A 1 4.08 -17.00 -13.84
CA MET A 1 4.74 -18.25 -13.44
C MET A 1 5.74 -17.97 -12.33
N ASN A 2 5.64 -18.65 -11.19
CA ASN A 2 6.55 -18.46 -10.05
C ASN A 2 7.78 -19.37 -10.18
N TYR A 3 8.93 -18.89 -9.68
CA TYR A 3 10.18 -19.65 -9.63
C TYR A 3 10.68 -19.67 -8.20
N CYS A 4 10.49 -20.79 -7.50
CA CYS A 4 10.72 -20.87 -6.07
C CYS A 4 12.18 -21.19 -5.67
N SER A 5 13.04 -21.55 -6.63
CA SER A 5 14.45 -21.85 -6.36
C SER A 5 15.28 -20.57 -6.23
N LEU A 6 16.20 -20.54 -5.28
CA LEU A 6 17.18 -19.46 -5.10
C LEU A 6 18.17 -19.36 -6.28
N ASP A 7 18.34 -20.44 -7.06
CA ASP A 7 19.19 -20.44 -8.24
C ASP A 7 18.58 -19.65 -9.41
N VAL A 8 17.30 -19.27 -9.31
CA VAL A 8 16.63 -18.40 -10.28
C VAL A 8 16.61 -16.98 -9.73
N PRO A 9 17.22 -15.99 -10.41
CA PRO A 9 17.43 -14.66 -9.84
C PRO A 9 16.16 -13.78 -9.79
N TYR A 10 15.09 -14.16 -10.50
CA TYR A 10 13.80 -13.47 -10.50
C TYR A 10 12.74 -14.31 -9.78
N THR A 11 11.81 -13.64 -9.10
CA THR A 11 10.76 -14.29 -8.29
C THR A 11 9.69 -14.95 -9.16
N ARG A 12 9.36 -14.30 -10.29
CA ARG A 12 8.36 -14.77 -11.26
C ARG A 12 8.53 -14.12 -12.62
N ILE A 13 7.87 -14.71 -13.61
CA ILE A 13 7.60 -14.08 -14.90
C ILE A 13 6.10 -13.85 -15.04
N THR A 14 5.69 -12.62 -15.34
CA THR A 14 4.31 -12.26 -15.70
C THR A 14 4.22 -11.98 -17.18
N GLU A 15 3.23 -12.57 -17.85
CA GLU A 15 2.93 -12.33 -19.26
C GLU A 15 1.58 -11.61 -19.34
N HIS A 16 1.60 -10.31 -19.66
CA HIS A 16 0.49 -9.41 -19.35
C HIS A 16 -0.76 -9.65 -20.18
N LYS A 17 -0.61 -10.17 -21.42
CA LYS A 17 -1.77 -10.48 -22.28
C LYS A 17 -2.73 -11.48 -21.62
N TYR A 18 -2.22 -12.36 -20.75
CA TYR A 18 -3.07 -13.33 -20.04
C TYR A 18 -3.98 -12.70 -18.98
N PHE A 19 -3.78 -11.43 -18.61
CA PHE A 19 -4.75 -10.69 -17.79
C PHE A 19 -5.97 -10.20 -18.57
N SER A 20 -5.89 -10.14 -19.89
CA SER A 20 -6.98 -9.78 -20.80
C SER A 20 -7.30 -10.92 -21.76
N PRO A 21 -7.75 -12.10 -21.28
CA PRO A 21 -7.96 -13.28 -22.12
C PRO A 21 -9.06 -13.11 -23.19
N TRP A 22 -9.84 -12.03 -23.11
CA TRP A 22 -10.82 -11.64 -24.14
C TRP A 22 -10.19 -10.93 -25.35
N GLU A 23 -8.91 -10.58 -25.30
CA GLU A 23 -8.17 -9.97 -26.40
C GLU A 23 -7.23 -10.98 -27.10
N SER A 24 -6.87 -10.69 -28.36
CA SER A 24 -5.85 -11.45 -29.10
C SER A 24 -4.69 -10.54 -29.48
N HIS A 25 -3.48 -10.98 -29.18
CA HIS A 25 -2.23 -10.24 -29.42
C HIS A 25 -1.20 -11.18 -30.05
N GLU A 26 -0.63 -10.80 -31.20
CA GLU A 26 0.47 -11.56 -31.83
C GLU A 26 1.77 -11.45 -31.01
N GLY A 27 2.08 -10.25 -30.54
CA GLY A 27 3.21 -9.98 -29.64
C GLY A 27 2.86 -10.21 -28.17
N SER A 28 3.90 -10.36 -27.34
CA SER A 28 3.71 -10.48 -25.89
C SER A 28 4.76 -9.73 -25.09
N VAL A 29 4.30 -9.01 -24.08
CA VAL A 29 5.15 -8.28 -23.13
C VAL A 29 5.22 -9.05 -21.82
N CYS A 30 6.43 -9.52 -21.50
CA CYS A 30 6.71 -10.33 -20.32
C CYS A 30 7.69 -9.62 -19.38
N TYR A 31 7.40 -9.60 -18.08
CA TYR A 31 8.29 -9.01 -17.07
C TYR A 31 8.92 -10.11 -16.23
N LYS A 32 10.25 -10.04 -16.06
CA LYS A 32 10.96 -10.74 -14.98
C LYS A 32 10.97 -9.83 -13.76
N GLU A 33 10.41 -10.30 -12.66
CA GLU A 33 10.32 -9.52 -11.42
C GLU A 33 11.48 -9.86 -10.48
N TYR A 34 12.11 -8.85 -9.90
CA TYR A 34 13.21 -8.99 -8.95
C TYR A 34 12.85 -8.30 -7.64
N SER A 35 13.01 -9.01 -6.52
CA SER A 35 12.86 -8.44 -5.19
C SER A 35 14.22 -8.01 -4.64
N ARG A 36 14.27 -6.88 -3.95
CA ARG A 36 15.47 -6.32 -3.32
C ARG A 36 15.10 -5.30 -2.24
N GLU A 37 16.09 -4.89 -1.46
CA GLU A 37 15.94 -3.77 -0.53
C GLU A 37 15.59 -2.47 -1.27
N CYS A 38 14.73 -1.66 -0.63
CA CYS A 38 14.28 -0.38 -1.14
C CYS A 38 15.27 0.72 -0.73
N GLY A 39 15.98 1.29 -1.69
CA GLY A 39 16.81 2.47 -1.51
C GLY A 39 16.04 3.77 -1.65
N GLU A 40 16.71 4.90 -1.43
CA GLU A 40 16.10 6.24 -1.36
C GLU A 40 15.36 6.66 -2.64
N LYS A 41 15.81 6.18 -3.81
CA LYS A 41 15.24 6.54 -5.12
C LYS A 41 14.26 5.49 -5.65
N ASP A 42 14.01 4.45 -4.88
CA ASP A 42 13.20 3.33 -5.31
C ASP A 42 11.73 3.53 -4.97
N ILE A 43 10.88 2.87 -5.76
CA ILE A 43 9.45 2.82 -5.47
C ILE A 43 9.24 1.78 -4.35
N PRO A 44 8.64 2.15 -3.20
CA PRO A 44 8.33 1.20 -2.15
C PRO A 44 7.15 0.30 -2.55
N TYR A 45 7.31 -1.02 -2.52
CA TYR A 45 6.28 -2.01 -2.88
C TYR A 45 5.69 -2.77 -1.68
N TYR A 46 6.52 -3.47 -0.90
CA TYR A 46 6.05 -4.29 0.22
C TYR A 46 6.66 -3.79 1.55
N PRO A 47 5.86 -3.34 2.53
CA PRO A 47 6.38 -2.92 3.83
C PRO A 47 6.85 -4.13 4.64
N ILE A 48 8.05 -4.06 5.23
CA ILE A 48 8.69 -5.20 5.92
C ILE A 48 8.08 -5.43 7.30
N ARG A 49 7.80 -4.36 8.06
CA ARG A 49 7.16 -4.37 9.39
C ARG A 49 7.78 -5.34 10.42
N GLN A 50 9.11 -5.38 10.55
CA GLN A 50 9.73 -6.05 11.71
C GLN A 50 9.77 -5.12 12.93
N MET A 51 10.28 -5.63 14.06
CA MET A 51 10.31 -4.89 15.33
C MET A 51 11.03 -3.53 15.22
N GLY A 52 12.12 -3.45 14.43
CA GLY A 52 12.85 -2.21 14.22
C GLY A 52 12.03 -1.16 13.44
N GLU A 53 11.32 -1.59 12.40
CA GLU A 53 10.46 -0.72 11.59
C GLU A 53 9.23 -0.26 12.36
N MET A 54 8.67 -1.08 13.25
CA MET A 54 7.55 -0.69 14.10
C MET A 54 7.96 0.40 15.10
N ALA A 55 9.17 0.32 15.68
CA ALA A 55 9.70 1.39 16.54
C ALA A 55 9.91 2.72 15.79
N LEU A 56 10.27 2.67 14.50
CA LEU A 56 10.35 3.87 13.66
C LEU A 56 8.95 4.38 13.29
N LEU A 57 8.03 3.49 12.94
CA LEU A 57 6.63 3.83 12.68
C LEU A 57 6.02 4.56 13.87
N ASP A 58 6.22 4.08 15.09
CA ASP A 58 5.68 4.71 16.31
C ASP A 58 6.14 6.17 16.46
N LYS A 59 7.39 6.49 16.10
CA LYS A 59 7.88 7.88 16.11
C LYS A 59 7.11 8.76 15.14
N TYR A 60 6.86 8.26 13.92
CA TYR A 60 6.06 8.99 12.93
C TYR A 60 4.59 9.08 13.32
N LEU A 61 4.02 8.02 13.93
CA LEU A 61 2.64 8.05 14.44
C LEU A 61 2.48 9.10 15.54
N SER A 62 3.42 9.19 16.48
CA SER A 62 3.38 10.23 17.52
C SER A 62 3.47 11.66 16.95
N LEU A 63 4.19 11.87 15.84
CA LEU A 63 4.18 13.16 15.14
C LEU A 63 2.86 13.41 14.43
N ALA A 64 2.39 12.42 13.66
CA ALA A 64 1.13 12.51 12.91
C ALA A 64 -0.07 12.78 13.83
N GLU A 65 -0.14 12.13 14.99
CA GLU A 65 -1.23 12.30 15.98
C GLU A 65 -1.35 13.75 16.52
N ASN A 66 -0.32 14.59 16.35
CA ASN A 66 -0.37 16.01 16.71
C ASN A 66 -0.83 16.94 15.56
N GLU A 67 -0.97 16.42 14.34
CA GLU A 67 -1.36 17.20 13.18
C GLU A 67 -2.85 17.54 13.18
N LYS A 68 -3.19 18.68 12.59
CA LYS A 68 -4.58 19.16 12.48
C LYS A 68 -4.96 19.28 11.01
N ASN A 69 -6.23 19.01 10.72
CA ASN A 69 -6.81 19.14 9.36
C ASN A 69 -6.08 18.28 8.31
N MET A 70 -5.52 17.14 8.72
CA MET A 70 -4.83 16.20 7.85
C MET A 70 -5.19 14.76 8.27
N THR A 71 -5.44 13.90 7.28
CA THR A 71 -5.69 12.47 7.49
C THR A 71 -4.78 11.66 6.58
N PHE A 72 -4.02 10.72 7.14
CA PHE A 72 -3.15 9.82 6.38
C PHE A 72 -3.89 8.52 6.03
N VAL A 73 -3.80 8.09 4.77
CA VAL A 73 -4.58 6.95 4.24
C VAL A 73 -3.75 6.04 3.34
N GLY A 74 -4.29 4.85 3.07
CA GLY A 74 -3.78 3.93 2.06
C GLY A 74 -2.43 3.31 2.42
N ARG A 75 -1.87 2.56 1.47
CA ARG A 75 -0.69 1.72 1.72
C ARG A 75 0.54 2.48 2.22
N LEU A 76 0.78 3.68 1.66
CA LEU A 76 1.95 4.49 2.01
C LEU A 76 1.71 5.36 3.24
N GLY A 77 0.56 6.02 3.33
CA GLY A 77 0.23 6.88 4.46
C GLY A 77 0.02 6.12 5.77
N THR A 78 -0.26 4.81 5.70
CA THR A 78 -0.46 3.96 6.89
C THR A 78 0.55 2.81 6.98
N TYR A 79 1.58 2.76 6.14
CA TYR A 79 2.63 1.74 6.16
C TYR A 79 2.10 0.27 6.23
N ARG A 80 1.09 -0.04 5.40
CA ARG A 80 0.43 -1.35 5.32
C ARG A 80 0.40 -1.85 3.88
N TYR A 81 0.48 -3.16 3.70
CA TYR A 81 0.06 -3.76 2.44
C TYR A 81 -1.47 -3.79 2.43
N LEU A 82 -2.08 -3.26 1.37
CA LEU A 82 -3.52 -3.24 1.18
C LEU A 82 -3.82 -3.67 -0.25
N ASP A 83 -4.72 -4.63 -0.41
CA ASP A 83 -5.30 -4.95 -1.71
C ASP A 83 -6.22 -3.81 -2.18
N MET A 84 -6.60 -3.85 -3.47
CA MET A 84 -7.37 -2.77 -4.10
C MET A 84 -8.75 -2.60 -3.45
N ASP A 85 -9.44 -3.70 -3.14
CA ASP A 85 -10.77 -3.70 -2.50
C ASP A 85 -10.73 -3.14 -1.08
N VAL A 86 -9.73 -3.55 -0.28
CA VAL A 86 -9.51 -2.99 1.07
C VAL A 86 -9.20 -1.50 1.00
N THR A 87 -8.39 -1.08 0.03
CA THR A 87 -8.08 0.34 -0.19
C THR A 87 -9.34 1.15 -0.52
N ILE A 88 -10.20 0.64 -1.39
CA ILE A 88 -11.47 1.29 -1.75
C ILE A 88 -12.40 1.35 -0.53
N ALA A 89 -12.52 0.26 0.23
CA ALA A 89 -13.36 0.22 1.42
C ALA A 89 -12.90 1.23 2.50
N GLU A 90 -11.59 1.30 2.77
CA GLU A 90 -11.03 2.27 3.71
C GLU A 90 -11.20 3.72 3.23
N ALA A 91 -11.09 3.96 1.91
CA ALA A 91 -11.30 5.28 1.32
C ALA A 91 -12.75 5.75 1.45
N LEU A 92 -13.73 4.88 1.17
CA LEU A 92 -15.15 5.18 1.36
C LEU A 92 -15.46 5.52 2.82
N ASN A 93 -15.01 4.67 3.75
CA ASN A 93 -15.17 4.92 5.18
C ASN A 93 -14.47 6.22 5.64
N THR A 94 -13.34 6.57 5.05
CA THR A 94 -12.66 7.84 5.35
C THR A 94 -13.48 9.04 4.92
N ALA A 95 -14.05 9.00 3.71
CA ALA A 95 -14.93 10.05 3.22
C ALA A 95 -16.19 10.18 4.09
N ASP A 96 -16.81 9.06 4.47
CA ASP A 96 -17.99 9.05 5.35
C ASP A 96 -17.70 9.67 6.72
N LYS A 97 -16.54 9.35 7.32
CA LYS A 97 -16.10 9.97 8.58
C LYS A 97 -15.88 11.47 8.45
N TYR A 98 -15.28 11.91 7.36
CA TYR A 98 -15.08 13.34 7.11
C TYR A 98 -16.42 14.07 6.98
N LEU A 99 -17.33 13.58 6.13
CA LEU A 99 -18.66 14.15 5.97
C LEU A 99 -19.45 14.17 7.29
N SER A 100 -19.36 13.10 8.07
CA SER A 100 -19.99 13.02 9.40
C SER A 100 -19.43 14.08 10.35
N SER A 101 -18.11 14.27 10.39
CA SER A 101 -17.46 15.28 11.24
C SER A 101 -17.91 16.71 10.94
N LEU A 102 -18.20 17.02 9.66
CA LEU A 102 -18.76 18.31 9.28
C LEU A 102 -20.18 18.51 9.83
N SER A 103 -20.99 17.44 9.88
CA SER A 103 -22.36 17.50 10.37
C SER A 103 -22.47 17.52 11.90
N SER A 104 -21.55 16.84 12.60
CA SER A 104 -21.48 16.80 14.07
C SER A 104 -20.64 17.93 14.66
N ASN A 105 -19.99 18.74 13.81
CA ASN A 105 -19.05 19.79 14.20
C ASN A 105 -17.90 19.24 15.09
N GLU A 106 -17.46 18.02 14.77
CA GLU A 106 -16.35 17.31 15.40
C GLU A 106 -15.06 17.46 14.57
N SER A 107 -13.90 17.21 15.19
CA SER A 107 -12.63 17.20 14.47
C SER A 107 -12.46 15.88 13.71
N MET A 108 -12.08 15.96 12.43
CA MET A 108 -11.65 14.79 11.66
C MET A 108 -10.39 14.16 12.29
N PRO A 109 -10.35 12.83 12.52
CA PRO A 109 -9.16 12.17 13.01
C PRO A 109 -8.04 12.08 11.98
N VAL A 110 -6.79 12.02 12.46
CA VAL A 110 -5.58 11.84 11.64
C VAL A 110 -5.54 10.47 10.95
N PHE A 111 -6.11 9.45 11.59
CA PHE A 111 -6.25 8.11 11.02
C PHE A 111 -7.67 7.60 11.22
N THR A 112 -8.23 6.96 10.18
CA THR A 112 -9.58 6.38 10.21
C THR A 112 -9.58 4.87 10.48
N VAL A 113 -8.39 4.28 10.61
CA VAL A 113 -8.10 2.86 10.83
C VAL A 113 -6.98 2.71 11.87
N SER A 114 -6.89 1.55 12.54
CA SER A 114 -5.74 1.27 13.42
C SER A 114 -4.49 1.02 12.57
N VAL A 115 -3.42 1.78 12.87
CA VAL A 115 -2.12 1.67 12.19
C VAL A 115 -1.08 0.95 13.05
N ARG A 116 -1.32 0.88 14.37
CA ARG A 116 -0.57 0.06 15.31
C ARG A 116 -1.04 -1.39 15.22
#